data_AF-A0A7V4SVG7-F1
#
_entry.id   AF-A0A7V4SVG7-F1
#
_cell.length_a   1.000
_cell.length_b   1.000
_cell.length_c   1.000
_cell.angle_alpha   90.00
_cell.angle_beta   90.00
_cell.angle_gamma   90.00
#
_symmetry.space_group_name_H-M   'P 1'
#
loop_
_entity.id
_entity.type
_entity.pdbx_description
1 polymer ?
#
loop_
_entity_poly.entity_id
_entity_poly.type
_entity_poly.pdbx_seq_one_letter_code
_entity_poly.pdbx_strand_id
1 'polypeptide(L)'
;DNGGRYVPAARDIYADNLCRWHGTRSDTRHDFDPKNGPLWPYLAKSGGLKECPSAARILKRSRDFSDPLTFPAFESGCGGFGYNGYYVGGTYYRNAPPEAAEVASLVSDIAHPSRTIMLADAAMPKRDPKTGVEYLIEYSVVEPPFVPSPNSGLSTALSPSMHFRHNGLASVAWCDGHVSAERMTWTLHDENAYRADSLRNNVGFIGPRDNSLFDNK
;
A
#
# COMPACT_ATOMS: atom_id res chain seq x y z
N ASP A 1 -4.21 14.94 17.58
CA ASP A 1 -3.16 15.40 16.66
C ASP A 1 -1.94 14.51 16.89
N ASN A 2 -1.41 13.87 15.85
CA ASN A 2 -0.26 12.95 15.95
C ASN A 2 1.08 13.74 15.98
N GLY A 3 1.11 14.86 16.72
CA GLY A 3 2.26 15.76 16.78
C GLY A 3 2.66 16.35 15.43
N GLY A 4 1.69 16.65 14.56
CA GLY A 4 1.95 17.13 13.20
C GLY A 4 2.48 16.06 12.23
N ARG A 5 2.48 14.78 12.62
CA ARG A 5 2.87 13.66 11.75
C ARG A 5 1.67 12.97 11.11
N TYR A 6 1.93 12.36 9.97
CA TYR A 6 1.04 11.34 9.43
C TYR A 6 1.02 10.09 10.30
N VAL A 7 0.09 9.17 10.01
CA VAL A 7 0.01 7.87 10.67
C VAL A 7 1.08 6.94 10.08
N PRO A 8 1.81 6.15 10.90
CA PRO A 8 2.72 5.13 10.39
C PRO A 8 2.00 4.05 9.59
N ALA A 9 2.59 3.64 8.46
CA ALA A 9 2.01 2.63 7.57
C ALA A 9 2.02 1.24 8.20
N ALA A 10 3.14 0.85 8.80
CA ALA A 10 3.36 -0.46 9.40
C ALA A 10 4.44 -0.37 10.50
N ARG A 11 4.10 0.32 11.61
CA ARG A 11 5.08 0.71 12.66
C ARG A 11 5.93 -0.44 13.22
N ASP A 12 5.42 -1.67 13.19
CA ASP A 12 6.05 -2.85 13.79
C ASP A 12 6.38 -3.92 12.75
N ILE A 13 6.48 -3.54 11.46
CA ILE A 13 6.75 -4.48 10.36
C ILE A 13 8.04 -5.28 10.53
N TYR A 14 9.04 -4.69 11.20
CA TYR A 14 10.32 -5.33 11.52
C TYR A 14 10.36 -5.97 12.93
N ALA A 15 9.23 -5.99 13.62
CA ALA A 15 9.05 -6.59 14.95
C ALA A 15 7.88 -7.60 14.89
N ASP A 16 6.83 -7.39 15.69
CA ASP A 16 5.71 -8.34 15.82
C ASP A 16 4.80 -8.39 14.59
N ASN A 17 4.84 -7.37 13.72
CA ASN A 17 4.06 -7.29 12.50
C ASN A 17 2.54 -7.38 12.76
N LEU A 18 2.05 -6.64 13.76
CA LEU A 18 0.67 -6.66 14.23
C LEU A 18 -0.07 -5.35 13.97
N CYS A 19 0.61 -4.31 13.50
CA CYS A 19 0.04 -2.98 13.30
C CYS A 19 0.18 -2.50 11.85
N ARG A 20 -0.91 -1.94 11.33
CA ARG A 20 -0.98 -1.21 10.06
C ARG A 20 -1.74 0.10 10.24
N TRP A 21 -1.61 1.01 9.27
CA TRP A 21 -2.42 2.22 9.21
C TRP A 21 -3.93 1.93 9.24
N HIS A 22 -4.33 0.78 8.68
CA HIS A 22 -5.72 0.37 8.55
C HIS A 22 -6.22 -0.56 9.66
N GLY A 23 -5.43 -0.93 10.66
CA GLY A 23 -5.89 -1.88 11.69
C GLY A 23 -4.77 -2.54 12.50
N THR A 24 -5.19 -3.35 13.47
CA THR A 24 -4.28 -4.24 14.23
C THR A 24 -4.80 -5.68 14.24
N ARG A 25 -3.92 -6.65 14.48
CA ARG A 25 -4.28 -8.08 14.62
C ARG A 25 -3.67 -8.68 15.89
N SER A 26 -4.22 -9.79 16.36
CA SER A 26 -3.71 -10.49 17.55
C SER A 26 -2.40 -11.23 17.29
N ASP A 27 -2.24 -11.76 16.08
CA ASP A 27 -1.06 -12.49 15.62
C ASP A 27 -1.02 -12.49 14.08
N THR A 28 0.07 -12.99 13.49
CA THR A 28 0.29 -12.99 12.05
C THR A 28 -0.61 -13.95 11.24
N ARG A 29 -1.44 -14.74 11.93
CA ARG A 29 -2.41 -15.67 11.33
C ARG A 29 -3.85 -15.14 11.39
N HIS A 30 -4.03 -13.85 11.59
CA HIS A 30 -5.34 -13.22 11.57
C HIS A 30 -5.35 -11.98 10.68
N ASP A 31 -6.54 -11.65 10.18
CA ASP A 31 -6.81 -10.41 9.45
C ASP A 31 -6.63 -9.21 10.40
N PHE A 32 -6.31 -8.03 9.84
CA PHE A 32 -6.29 -6.79 10.62
C PHE A 32 -7.73 -6.33 10.89
N ASP A 33 -8.03 -6.01 12.16
CA ASP A 33 -9.29 -5.38 12.54
C ASP A 33 -9.17 -3.85 12.36
N PRO A 34 -9.92 -3.26 11.42
CA PRO A 34 -9.85 -1.84 11.17
C PRO A 34 -10.36 -0.99 12.33
N LYS A 35 -11.18 -1.55 13.23
CA LYS A 35 -11.70 -0.82 14.40
C LYS A 35 -10.61 -0.42 15.39
N ASN A 36 -9.49 -1.12 15.36
CA ASN A 36 -8.35 -0.88 16.23
C ASN A 36 -7.26 -0.06 15.52
N GLY A 37 -7.50 0.36 14.26
CA GLY A 37 -6.54 1.10 13.46
C GLY A 37 -6.44 2.58 13.84
N PRO A 38 -5.27 3.20 13.64
CA PRO A 38 -5.05 4.62 13.93
C PRO A 38 -5.94 5.59 13.13
N LEU A 39 -6.40 5.20 11.94
CA LEU A 39 -7.35 6.00 11.15
C LEU A 39 -8.82 5.76 11.50
N TRP A 40 -9.15 4.75 12.31
CA TRP A 40 -10.53 4.39 12.63
C TRP A 40 -11.37 5.53 13.20
N PRO A 41 -10.88 6.38 14.13
CA PRO A 41 -11.67 7.50 14.67
C PRO A 41 -12.16 8.50 13.61
N TYR A 42 -11.48 8.56 12.46
CA TYR A 42 -11.85 9.39 11.32
C TYR A 42 -12.75 8.62 10.34
N LEU A 43 -12.41 7.38 10.03
CA LEU A 43 -13.17 6.52 9.12
C LEU A 43 -14.55 6.16 9.67
N ALA A 44 -14.66 5.87 10.97
CA ALA A 44 -15.90 5.53 11.65
C ALA A 44 -16.97 6.62 11.52
N LYS A 45 -16.56 7.89 11.52
CA LYS A 45 -17.47 9.04 11.32
C LYS A 45 -18.09 9.07 9.93
N SER A 46 -17.43 8.44 8.95
CA SER A 46 -17.83 8.36 7.55
C SER A 46 -18.42 6.99 7.17
N GLY A 47 -18.82 6.19 8.15
CA GLY A 47 -19.41 4.85 7.95
C GLY A 47 -18.41 3.69 8.05
N GLY A 48 -17.18 3.93 8.49
CA GLY A 48 -16.12 2.93 8.62
C GLY A 48 -15.16 2.90 7.41
N LEU A 49 -14.23 1.95 7.44
CA LEU A 49 -13.37 1.68 6.28
C LEU A 49 -14.26 1.18 5.14
N LYS A 50 -14.29 1.94 4.06
CA LYS A 50 -15.09 1.59 2.88
C LYS A 50 -14.33 0.53 2.12
N GLU A 51 -15.06 -0.48 1.64
CA GLU A 51 -14.50 -1.48 0.75
C GLU A 51 -14.75 -1.06 -0.70
N CYS A 52 -13.72 -1.15 -1.53
CA CYS A 52 -13.85 -1.00 -2.97
C CYS A 52 -14.84 -2.07 -3.51
N PRO A 53 -15.97 -1.69 -4.16
CA PRO A 53 -16.91 -2.67 -4.70
C PRO A 53 -16.28 -3.57 -5.77
N SER A 54 -15.30 -3.04 -6.51
CA SER A 54 -14.50 -3.78 -7.48
C SER A 54 -13.49 -4.74 -6.83
N ALA A 55 -13.23 -4.59 -5.53
CA ALA A 55 -12.42 -5.50 -4.73
C ALA A 55 -13.16 -6.78 -4.33
N ALA A 56 -14.44 -6.96 -4.70
CA ALA A 56 -15.16 -8.21 -4.45
C ALA A 56 -14.48 -9.46 -5.09
N ARG A 57 -13.65 -9.27 -6.12
CA ARG A 57 -12.84 -10.33 -6.76
C ARG A 57 -11.40 -10.44 -6.23
N ILE A 58 -11.01 -9.54 -5.34
CA ILE A 58 -9.73 -9.61 -4.62
C ILE A 58 -9.92 -10.57 -3.46
N LEU A 59 -9.00 -11.50 -3.25
CA LEU A 59 -9.04 -12.38 -2.08
C LEU A 59 -8.84 -11.51 -0.84
N LYS A 60 -9.92 -11.38 -0.07
CA LYS A 60 -10.00 -10.57 1.14
C LYS A 60 -9.64 -11.32 2.42
N ARG A 61 -9.31 -12.60 2.36
CA ARG A 61 -9.00 -13.41 3.54
C ARG A 61 -7.98 -14.49 3.24
N SER A 62 -7.08 -14.69 4.20
CA SER A 62 -6.28 -15.90 4.30
C SER A 62 -7.21 -17.11 4.44
N ARG A 63 -7.33 -17.93 3.39
CA ARG A 63 -8.11 -19.17 3.42
C ARG A 63 -7.34 -20.35 4.04
N ASP A 64 -6.02 -20.24 4.10
CA ASP A 64 -5.14 -21.32 4.57
C ASP A 64 -3.83 -20.76 5.13
N PHE A 65 -3.62 -20.88 6.44
CA PHE A 65 -2.37 -20.50 7.11
C PHE A 65 -1.36 -21.67 7.21
N SER A 66 -1.75 -22.86 6.75
CA SER A 66 -0.93 -24.07 6.84
C SER A 66 0.06 -24.22 5.68
N ASP A 67 -0.11 -23.43 4.62
CA ASP A 67 0.76 -23.45 3.45
C ASP A 67 1.50 -22.10 3.28
N PRO A 68 2.81 -22.05 3.64
CA PRO A 68 3.66 -20.87 3.49
C PRO A 68 3.73 -20.33 2.05
N LEU A 69 3.49 -21.20 1.06
CA LEU A 69 3.55 -20.84 -0.36
C LEU A 69 2.23 -20.24 -0.85
N THR A 70 1.11 -20.48 -0.15
CA THR A 70 -0.20 -19.92 -0.52
C THR A 70 -0.70 -18.84 0.42
N PHE A 71 -0.03 -18.57 1.56
CA PHE A 71 -0.33 -17.52 2.56
C PHE A 71 -1.21 -16.39 1.98
N PRO A 72 -2.54 -16.50 2.05
CA PRO A 72 -3.40 -15.64 1.25
C PRO A 72 -3.61 -14.33 2.01
N ALA A 73 -3.69 -13.20 1.31
CA ALA A 73 -4.08 -11.89 1.84
C ALA A 73 -3.44 -11.46 3.19
N PHE A 74 -2.11 -11.48 3.31
CA PHE A 74 -1.41 -11.11 4.55
C PHE A 74 -1.59 -9.63 4.98
N GLU A 75 -2.10 -8.78 4.08
CA GLU A 75 -2.48 -7.37 4.33
C GLU A 75 -4.01 -7.16 4.40
N SER A 76 -4.77 -8.25 4.59
CA SER A 76 -6.23 -8.23 4.66
C SER A 76 -6.78 -7.26 5.70
N GLY A 77 -7.85 -6.55 5.35
CA GLY A 77 -8.54 -5.56 6.18
C GLY A 77 -8.25 -4.12 5.78
N CYS A 78 -7.63 -3.87 4.63
CA CYS A 78 -7.35 -2.52 4.12
C CYS A 78 -8.44 -1.98 3.18
N GLY A 79 -9.42 -2.82 2.81
CA GLY A 79 -10.58 -2.42 2.00
C GLY A 79 -10.27 -2.18 0.51
N GLY A 80 -9.09 -2.61 0.05
CA GLY A 80 -8.60 -2.38 -1.31
C GLY A 80 -7.91 -1.02 -1.49
N PHE A 81 -7.47 -0.39 -0.41
CA PHE A 81 -6.66 0.83 -0.46
C PHE A 81 -5.24 0.57 0.02
N GLY A 82 -4.28 1.23 -0.62
CA GLY A 82 -2.87 1.23 -0.26
C GLY A 82 -2.45 2.62 0.17
N TYR A 83 -1.61 2.68 1.20
CA TYR A 83 -1.09 3.91 1.77
C TYR A 83 0.38 4.12 1.37
N ASN A 84 0.80 5.37 1.17
CA ASN A 84 2.17 5.68 0.81
C ASN A 84 3.09 5.42 2.00
N GLY A 85 3.57 4.17 2.11
CA GLY A 85 4.27 3.68 3.29
C GLY A 85 5.74 4.08 3.38
N TYR A 86 6.38 4.36 2.25
CA TYR A 86 7.81 4.68 2.22
C TYR A 86 8.10 6.14 2.57
N TYR A 87 7.17 7.06 2.26
CA TYR A 87 7.40 8.49 2.34
C TYR A 87 6.42 9.24 3.25
N VAL A 88 5.14 8.88 3.27
CA VAL A 88 4.14 9.56 4.12
C VAL A 88 4.01 8.81 5.45
N GLY A 89 3.70 7.52 5.36
CA GLY A 89 3.60 6.60 6.50
C GLY A 89 4.92 6.07 7.03
N GLY A 90 6.05 6.56 6.52
CA GLY A 90 7.39 6.14 6.90
C GLY A 90 8.40 7.19 6.47
N THR A 91 9.67 6.95 6.83
CA THR A 91 10.77 7.91 6.65
C THR A 91 11.97 7.27 5.95
N TYR A 92 11.73 6.32 5.05
CA TYR A 92 12.76 5.52 4.36
C TYR A 92 13.71 6.35 3.47
N TYR A 93 13.33 7.58 3.13
CA TYR A 93 14.19 8.54 2.43
C TYR A 93 15.27 9.18 3.32
N ARG A 94 15.16 9.09 4.65
CA ARG A 94 16.12 9.69 5.61
C ARG A 94 16.61 8.74 6.71
N ASN A 95 15.82 7.71 7.03
CA ASN A 95 16.11 6.76 8.09
C ASN A 95 16.30 5.35 7.52
N ALA A 96 17.08 4.52 8.21
CA ALA A 96 17.17 3.10 7.92
C ALA A 96 16.12 2.31 8.73
N PRO A 97 15.65 1.14 8.25
CA PRO A 97 14.92 0.21 9.08
C PRO A 97 15.68 -0.19 10.36
N PRO A 98 15.00 -0.38 11.51
CA PRO A 98 13.54 -0.36 11.67
C PRO A 98 12.93 1.04 11.82
N GLU A 99 13.72 2.05 12.20
CA GLU A 99 13.26 3.43 12.48
C GLU A 99 12.42 4.02 11.33
N ALA A 100 12.82 3.75 10.08
CA ALA A 100 12.10 4.19 8.89
C ALA A 100 10.62 3.79 8.84
N ALA A 101 10.25 2.64 9.42
CA ALA A 101 8.87 2.19 9.51
C ALA A 101 8.15 2.69 10.77
N GLU A 102 8.89 2.87 11.86
CA GLU A 102 8.37 3.28 13.16
C GLU A 102 7.93 4.76 13.17
N VAL A 103 8.64 5.59 12.39
CA VAL A 103 8.42 7.03 12.35
C VAL A 103 7.83 7.46 11.00
N ALA A 104 6.62 7.99 11.04
CA ALA A 104 5.97 8.65 9.91
C ALA A 104 6.47 10.09 9.71
N SER A 105 6.33 10.58 8.49
CA SER A 105 6.71 11.94 8.11
C SER A 105 5.85 13.00 8.79
N LEU A 106 6.43 14.17 9.01
CA LEU A 106 5.68 15.37 9.36
C LEU A 106 4.86 15.83 8.15
N VAL A 107 3.74 16.52 8.40
CA VAL A 107 3.02 17.22 7.32
C VAL A 107 3.94 18.21 6.60
N SER A 108 4.84 18.85 7.35
CA SER A 108 5.86 19.77 6.80
C SER A 108 7.00 19.09 6.06
N ASP A 109 7.13 17.75 6.14
CA ASP A 109 8.12 17.02 5.34
C ASP A 109 7.61 16.81 3.90
N ILE A 110 6.32 17.03 3.61
CA ILE A 110 5.75 16.85 2.26
C ILE A 110 5.84 18.17 1.49
N ALA A 111 6.69 18.20 0.48
CA ALA A 111 7.00 19.43 -0.25
C ALA A 111 5.90 19.84 -1.23
N HIS A 112 5.23 18.86 -1.84
CA HIS A 112 4.19 19.10 -2.82
C HIS A 112 2.88 18.37 -2.50
N PRO A 113 2.13 18.77 -1.45
CA PRO A 113 0.95 18.01 -0.99
C PRO A 113 -0.10 17.74 -2.07
N SER A 114 -0.30 18.66 -3.02
CA SER A 114 -1.21 18.51 -4.17
C SER A 114 -0.73 17.54 -5.26
N ARG A 115 0.48 17.01 -5.14
CA ARG A 115 1.07 16.05 -6.09
C ARG A 115 1.72 14.85 -5.41
N THR A 116 1.54 14.72 -4.09
CA THR A 116 2.02 13.58 -3.30
C THR A 116 0.85 12.65 -3.00
N ILE A 117 0.95 11.41 -3.47
CA ILE A 117 -0.02 10.34 -3.23
C ILE A 117 -0.02 10.04 -1.74
N MET A 118 -1.19 10.11 -1.12
CA MET A 118 -1.42 9.63 0.24
C MET A 118 -1.97 8.20 0.22
N LEU A 119 -3.09 8.01 -0.48
CA LEU A 119 -3.78 6.72 -0.62
C LEU A 119 -4.14 6.49 -2.08
N ALA A 120 -4.20 5.23 -2.48
CA ALA A 120 -4.76 4.85 -3.78
C ALA A 120 -5.48 3.51 -3.71
N ASP A 121 -6.31 3.22 -4.72
CA ASP A 121 -6.79 1.88 -4.99
C ASP A 121 -5.60 0.90 -5.12
N ALA A 122 -5.53 -0.13 -4.29
CA ALA A 122 -4.39 -1.03 -4.25
C ALA A 122 -4.76 -2.52 -4.08
N ALA A 123 -4.00 -3.35 -4.78
CA ALA A 123 -4.06 -4.81 -4.71
C ALA A 123 -2.74 -5.39 -5.19
N MET A 124 -2.39 -6.59 -4.70
CA MET A 124 -1.20 -7.29 -5.15
C MET A 124 -1.56 -8.55 -5.95
N PRO A 125 -1.15 -8.63 -7.22
CA PRO A 125 -1.21 -9.88 -7.98
C PRO A 125 -0.27 -10.91 -7.41
N LYS A 126 -0.74 -12.15 -7.27
CA LYS A 126 0.05 -13.32 -6.90
C LYS A 126 -0.26 -14.45 -7.86
N ARG A 127 0.74 -15.29 -8.11
CA ARG A 127 0.55 -16.55 -8.84
C ARG A 127 0.56 -17.71 -7.85
N ASP A 128 -0.46 -18.55 -7.90
CA ASP A 128 -0.52 -19.79 -7.13
C ASP A 128 0.60 -20.73 -7.65
N PRO A 129 1.53 -21.17 -6.80
CA PRO A 129 2.66 -21.98 -7.24
C PRO A 129 2.27 -23.43 -7.61
N LYS A 130 1.11 -23.92 -7.15
CA LYS A 130 0.61 -25.27 -7.46
C LYS A 130 -0.19 -25.29 -8.75
N THR A 131 -1.06 -24.30 -8.93
CA THR A 131 -1.99 -24.26 -10.09
C THR A 131 -1.50 -23.37 -11.22
N GLY A 132 -0.56 -22.45 -10.93
CA GLY A 132 -0.09 -21.44 -11.87
C GLY A 132 -1.11 -20.32 -12.14
N VAL A 133 -2.28 -20.35 -11.49
CA VAL A 133 -3.37 -19.38 -11.66
C VAL A 133 -3.04 -18.10 -10.90
N GLU A 134 -3.28 -16.95 -11.54
CA GLU A 134 -3.12 -15.64 -10.91
C GLU A 134 -4.39 -15.22 -10.15
N TYR A 135 -4.18 -14.55 -9.02
CA TYR A 135 -5.23 -13.97 -8.21
C TYR A 135 -4.74 -12.66 -7.57
N LEU A 136 -5.67 -11.81 -7.17
CA LEU A 136 -5.36 -10.58 -6.45
C LEU A 136 -5.59 -10.77 -4.95
N ILE A 137 -4.77 -10.13 -4.13
CA ILE A 137 -5.01 -9.99 -2.68
C ILE A 137 -5.13 -8.51 -2.31
N GLU A 138 -5.79 -8.24 -1.18
CA GLU A 138 -5.70 -6.91 -0.56
C GLU A 138 -4.24 -6.61 -0.23
N TYR A 139 -3.86 -5.35 -0.45
CA TYR A 139 -2.51 -4.89 -0.22
C TYR A 139 -2.53 -3.46 0.32
N SER A 140 -1.92 -3.27 1.49
CA SER A 140 -2.10 -2.05 2.28
C SER A 140 -1.10 -0.95 1.95
N VAL A 141 -0.17 -1.17 1.02
CA VAL A 141 0.85 -0.21 0.62
C VAL A 141 0.67 0.16 -0.85
N VAL A 142 0.65 1.46 -1.16
CA VAL A 142 0.87 1.91 -2.54
C VAL A 142 2.39 2.05 -2.73
N GLU A 143 2.96 1.13 -3.49
CA GLU A 143 4.41 1.02 -3.67
C GLU A 143 4.92 2.14 -4.57
N PRO A 144 5.99 2.87 -4.19
CA PRO A 144 6.67 3.76 -5.12
C PRO A 144 7.38 2.95 -6.21
N PRO A 145 7.68 3.53 -7.39
CA PRO A 145 8.49 2.87 -8.41
C PRO A 145 9.81 2.29 -7.93
N PHE A 146 10.47 2.94 -6.97
CA PHE A 146 11.76 2.51 -6.44
C PHE A 146 11.81 2.61 -4.91
N VAL A 147 12.62 1.76 -4.28
CA VAL A 147 12.94 1.90 -2.85
C VAL A 147 13.74 3.21 -2.64
N PRO A 148 13.27 4.15 -1.80
CA PRO A 148 14.11 5.24 -1.34
C PRO A 148 15.22 4.74 -0.42
N SER A 149 16.41 5.33 -0.55
CA SER A 149 17.53 5.08 0.34
C SER A 149 18.12 6.40 0.84
N PRO A 150 18.40 6.53 2.16
CA PRO A 150 19.00 7.74 2.72
C PRO A 150 20.44 7.96 2.22
N ASN A 151 21.12 6.90 1.78
CA ASN A 151 22.56 6.92 1.48
C ASN A 151 22.90 6.85 -0.01
N SER A 152 21.93 6.59 -0.89
CA SER A 152 22.24 6.26 -2.30
C SER A 152 21.19 6.70 -3.32
N GLY A 153 20.19 7.52 -2.95
CA GLY A 153 19.09 7.85 -3.86
C GLY A 153 18.15 6.66 -4.08
N LEU A 154 17.64 6.48 -5.31
CA LEU A 154 16.75 5.37 -5.66
C LEU A 154 17.57 4.08 -5.90
N SER A 155 17.21 2.96 -5.26
CA SER A 155 18.01 1.72 -5.34
C SER A 155 17.39 0.64 -6.25
N THR A 156 16.25 0.08 -5.84
CA THR A 156 15.65 -1.12 -6.44
C THR A 156 14.24 -0.82 -6.91
N ALA A 157 13.90 -1.24 -8.13
CA ALA A 157 12.54 -1.13 -8.64
C ALA A 157 11.59 -2.03 -7.83
N LEU A 158 10.44 -1.49 -7.44
CA LEU A 158 9.42 -2.22 -6.70
C LEU A 158 8.32 -2.70 -7.64
N SER A 159 7.62 -3.75 -7.19
CA SER A 159 6.42 -4.20 -7.87
C SER A 159 5.28 -3.20 -7.66
N PRO A 160 4.53 -2.83 -8.70
CA PRO A 160 3.39 -1.96 -8.54
C PRO A 160 2.32 -2.62 -7.68
N SER A 161 1.58 -1.81 -6.94
CA SER A 161 0.41 -2.26 -6.19
C SER A 161 -0.85 -1.44 -6.49
N MET A 162 -0.76 -0.34 -7.25
CA MET A 162 -1.95 0.45 -7.61
C MET A 162 -2.75 -0.27 -8.70
N HIS A 163 -4.05 -0.46 -8.49
CA HIS A 163 -4.92 -1.16 -9.43
C HIS A 163 -5.84 -0.22 -10.22
N PHE A 164 -6.07 -0.51 -11.50
CA PHE A 164 -6.82 0.37 -12.41
C PHE A 164 -8.16 -0.25 -12.85
N ARG A 165 -8.82 -0.92 -11.91
CA ARG A 165 -10.01 -1.75 -12.17
C ARG A 165 -11.32 -0.94 -12.20
N HIS A 166 -11.28 0.35 -11.88
CA HIS A 166 -12.43 1.26 -11.99
C HIS A 166 -12.53 1.83 -13.40
N ASN A 167 -12.97 1.02 -14.36
CA ASN A 167 -13.05 1.42 -15.77
C ASN A 167 -11.72 1.91 -16.35
N GLY A 168 -10.61 1.23 -16.00
CA GLY A 168 -9.26 1.63 -16.40
C GLY A 168 -8.66 2.76 -15.56
N LEU A 169 -9.28 3.10 -14.43
CA LEU A 169 -8.86 4.16 -13.52
C LEU A 169 -8.57 3.62 -12.11
N ALA A 170 -7.73 4.34 -11.39
CA ALA A 170 -7.51 4.22 -9.96
C ALA A 170 -7.96 5.51 -9.27
N SER A 171 -8.64 5.41 -8.13
CA SER A 171 -8.89 6.53 -7.24
C SER A 171 -7.61 6.84 -6.47
N VAL A 172 -7.19 8.10 -6.47
CA VAL A 172 -5.98 8.56 -5.79
C VAL A 172 -6.34 9.73 -4.88
N ALA A 173 -6.05 9.59 -3.59
CA ALA A 173 -6.14 10.67 -2.63
C ALA A 173 -4.76 11.27 -2.38
N TRP A 174 -4.67 12.58 -2.45
CA TRP A 174 -3.42 13.33 -2.35
C TRP A 174 -3.24 13.93 -0.96
N CYS A 175 -2.01 14.33 -0.63
CA CYS A 175 -1.66 14.86 0.69
C CYS A 175 -2.37 16.17 1.06
N ASP A 176 -2.86 16.95 0.10
CA ASP A 176 -3.71 18.12 0.36
C ASP A 176 -5.21 17.79 0.57
N GLY A 177 -5.58 16.52 0.46
CA GLY A 177 -6.93 16.01 0.70
C GLY A 177 -7.85 15.94 -0.54
N HIS A 178 -7.40 16.37 -1.72
CA HIS A 178 -8.21 16.16 -2.93
C HIS A 178 -8.13 14.69 -3.40
N VAL A 179 -9.12 14.29 -4.21
CA VAL A 179 -9.18 12.95 -4.81
C VAL A 179 -9.35 13.10 -6.32
N SER A 180 -8.58 12.33 -7.09
CA SER A 180 -8.68 12.26 -8.55
C SER A 180 -8.82 10.82 -9.03
N ALA A 181 -9.24 10.66 -10.29
CA ALA A 181 -9.30 9.37 -10.97
C ALA A 181 -8.20 9.33 -12.03
N GLU A 182 -7.19 8.50 -11.80
CA GLU A 182 -5.95 8.47 -12.58
C GLU A 182 -5.89 7.26 -13.51
N ARG A 183 -5.25 7.44 -14.66
CA ARG A 183 -5.00 6.35 -15.64
C ARG A 183 -3.63 5.74 -15.43
N MET A 184 -3.55 4.43 -15.62
CA MET A 184 -2.26 3.73 -15.64
C MET A 184 -1.40 4.32 -16.74
N THR A 185 -0.19 4.74 -16.38
CA THR A 185 0.77 5.31 -17.34
C THR A 185 1.75 4.22 -17.79
N TRP A 186 2.18 3.36 -16.87
CA TRP A 186 3.10 2.27 -17.15
C TRP A 186 3.02 1.19 -16.07
N THR A 187 3.63 0.03 -16.32
CA THR A 187 3.77 -1.06 -15.36
C THR A 187 5.06 -1.85 -15.67
N LEU A 188 5.35 -2.87 -14.87
CA LEU A 188 6.42 -3.81 -15.15
C LEU A 188 5.99 -4.79 -16.25
N HIS A 189 6.90 -5.08 -17.18
CA HIS A 189 6.65 -6.05 -18.27
C HIS A 189 7.01 -7.50 -17.88
N ASP A 190 7.67 -7.67 -16.73
CA ASP A 190 8.05 -8.96 -16.16
C ASP A 190 7.16 -9.32 -14.97
N GLU A 191 7.34 -10.56 -14.49
CA GLU A 191 6.73 -11.03 -13.24
C GLU A 191 7.05 -10.09 -12.08
N ASN A 192 6.02 -9.78 -11.28
CA ASN A 192 6.19 -9.04 -10.03
C ASN A 192 6.89 -9.91 -8.96
N ALA A 193 7.10 -9.36 -7.77
CA ALA A 193 7.72 -10.05 -6.64
C ALA A 193 7.01 -11.37 -6.24
N TYR A 194 5.77 -11.57 -6.68
CA TYR A 194 4.95 -12.75 -6.43
C TYR A 194 4.64 -13.56 -7.71
N ARG A 195 5.51 -13.44 -8.73
CA ARG A 195 5.48 -14.23 -9.96
C ARG A 195 4.23 -14.05 -10.82
N ALA A 196 3.53 -12.93 -10.66
CA ALA A 196 2.32 -12.60 -11.41
C ALA A 196 2.57 -11.43 -12.37
N ASP A 197 1.86 -11.44 -13.50
CA ASP A 197 1.89 -10.39 -14.51
C ASP A 197 1.06 -9.18 -14.04
N SER A 198 1.73 -8.05 -13.80
CA SER A 198 1.08 -6.83 -13.33
C SER A 198 0.14 -6.23 -14.39
N LEU A 199 0.54 -6.27 -15.66
CA LEU A 199 -0.25 -5.73 -16.77
C LEU A 199 -1.54 -6.51 -16.95
N ARG A 200 -1.48 -7.84 -16.97
CA ARG A 200 -2.65 -8.73 -17.08
C ARG A 200 -3.65 -8.49 -15.94
N ASN A 201 -3.15 -8.12 -14.77
CA ASN A 201 -3.97 -7.86 -13.59
C ASN A 201 -4.42 -6.39 -13.46
N ASN A 202 -4.11 -5.53 -14.45
CA ASN A 202 -4.36 -4.09 -14.42
C ASN A 202 -3.77 -3.39 -13.20
N VAL A 203 -2.54 -3.75 -12.84
CA VAL A 203 -1.77 -3.15 -11.74
C VAL A 203 -0.54 -2.46 -12.32
N GLY A 204 -0.23 -1.25 -11.84
CA GLY A 204 0.82 -0.42 -12.43
C GLY A 204 1.07 0.86 -11.65
N PHE A 205 1.59 1.86 -12.35
CA PHE A 205 1.93 3.17 -11.82
C PHE A 205 1.28 4.29 -12.64
N ILE A 206 1.15 5.45 -12.01
CA ILE A 206 0.78 6.72 -12.64
C ILE A 206 2.01 7.61 -12.77
N GLY A 207 1.98 8.54 -13.72
CA GLY A 207 3.02 9.56 -13.83
C GLY A 207 4.38 9.03 -14.32
N PRO A 208 5.48 9.74 -14.02
CA PRO A 208 6.80 9.39 -14.53
C PRO A 208 7.36 8.08 -13.90
N ARG A 209 8.44 7.57 -14.49
CA ARG A 209 9.20 6.42 -13.95
C ARG A 209 10.19 6.89 -12.88
N ASP A 210 9.68 7.53 -11.84
CA ASP A 210 10.42 8.00 -10.66
C ASP A 210 9.48 8.13 -9.45
N ASN A 211 10.02 8.52 -8.29
CA ASN A 211 9.25 8.65 -7.05
C ASN A 211 8.66 10.06 -6.82
N SER A 212 8.61 10.93 -7.83
CA SER A 212 8.15 12.33 -7.67
C SER A 212 6.71 12.48 -7.19
N LEU A 213 5.86 11.45 -7.36
CA LEU A 213 4.50 11.43 -6.83
C LEU A 213 4.39 10.80 -5.42
N PHE A 214 5.48 10.28 -4.86
CA PHE A 214 5.52 9.64 -3.55
C PHE A 214 6.29 10.48 -2.52
N ASP A 215 7.28 11.24 -3.03
CA ASP A 215 7.89 12.45 -2.47
C ASP A 215 8.86 12.32 -1.28
N ASN A 216 10.11 12.77 -1.48
CA ASN A 216 10.66 13.86 -0.65
C ASN A 216 11.62 14.79 -1.42
N LYS A 217 11.13 15.47 -2.46
CA LYS A 217 11.68 16.72 -2.97
C LYS A 217 10.72 17.86 -2.70
#